data_AF-A0A7W0QFC2-F1
#
_entry.id   AF-A0A7W0QFC2-F1
#
_cell.length_a   1.000
_cell.length_b   1.000
_cell.length_c   1.000
_cell.angle_alpha   90.00
_cell.angle_beta   90.00
_cell.angle_gamma   90.00
#
_symmetry.space_group_name_H-M   'P 1'
#
loop_
_entity.id
_entity.type
_entity.pdbx_description
1 polymer ?
#
loop_
_entity_poly.entity_id
_entity_poly.type
_entity_poly.pdbx_seq_one_letter_code
_entity_poly.pdbx_strand_id
1 'polypeptide(L)'
;MRTLACFVVVLAACASSSKPGQQCDPTTTNCAADAGPEADAPPDGPPLKGFGEACSDGKQCESNLCILVGTSGQCTQLCGDCPDGYGCLAVEGIQIEGTVSFVCVPTSNQLCTTCTQDSECTLIGMDKCVTYPDGDRTCARDCSTVGCPVGYDCETVAVGGVNYQQCMASSGACDCTAANPGAVQPCNIMTPWNVCLGSQTCGGATGWNTCAPPSPVDDPDATFVDSNCDGLDGDRMRAIFVSGAGSNSATCGLDYTDPCQTIQFAITRAVAAARPHVYVQSGTYSGSLAMTNGISIFGGYNVNWVRASYVNAGHTVTLLGGVVAVRFDAITASTMLDNIIVRSANATGTGASSIGVLVTGSTNVALRGVQVDPGAGTAGAAGSGGTPGSNGGNGAPGNPGREDSTATFCNNDGIPPGGAGGSSSCSRSGGTGGTPGSGGNNGNA
;
A
#
# COMPACT_ATOMS: atom_id res chain seq x y z
N MET A 1 4.22 -30.45 18.64
CA MET A 1 4.82 -30.44 19.99
C MET A 1 4.97 -29.01 20.47
N ARG A 2 4.04 -28.57 21.32
CA ARG A 2 4.22 -27.61 22.42
C ARG A 2 2.88 -27.60 23.16
N THR A 3 2.91 -28.09 24.39
CA THR A 3 1.77 -28.58 25.17
C THR A 3 1.16 -27.44 25.96
N LEU A 4 -0.17 -27.29 25.85
CA LEU A 4 -1.02 -26.46 26.69
C LEU A 4 -1.03 -27.01 28.13
N ALA A 5 -0.85 -26.14 29.13
CA ALA A 5 -1.16 -26.45 30.53
C ALA A 5 -2.15 -25.39 31.04
N CYS A 6 -3.40 -25.84 31.23
CA CYS A 6 -4.48 -25.11 31.86
C CYS A 6 -4.41 -25.37 33.37
N PHE A 7 -4.33 -24.33 34.20
CA PHE A 7 -4.49 -24.44 35.64
C PHE A 7 -5.45 -23.36 36.15
N VAL A 8 -6.62 -23.81 36.58
CA VAL A 8 -7.65 -23.03 37.27
C VAL A 8 -7.31 -23.07 38.76
N VAL A 9 -7.16 -21.91 39.40
CA VAL A 9 -6.96 -21.78 40.85
C VAL A 9 -8.20 -21.13 41.46
N VAL A 10 -8.89 -21.90 42.30
CA VAL A 10 -9.98 -21.46 43.17
C VAL A 10 -9.36 -21.15 44.54
N LEU A 11 -9.52 -19.92 45.01
CA LEU A 11 -9.09 -19.48 46.35
C LEU A 11 -10.32 -19.25 47.23
N ALA A 12 -10.48 -20.11 48.22
CA ALA A 12 -11.35 -19.93 49.38
C ALA A 12 -10.46 -19.91 50.63
N ALA A 13 -10.64 -18.92 51.51
CA ALA A 13 -9.96 -18.87 52.80
C ALA A 13 -10.94 -18.43 53.89
N CYS A 14 -10.99 -19.24 54.95
CA CYS A 14 -11.85 -19.12 56.12
C CYS A 14 -11.25 -18.18 57.18
N ALA A 15 -12.13 -17.48 57.90
CA ALA A 15 -11.81 -16.64 59.05
C ALA A 15 -11.36 -17.48 60.26
N SER A 16 -10.31 -17.02 60.96
CA SER A 16 -9.84 -17.59 62.23
C SER A 16 -10.19 -16.66 63.38
N SER A 17 -11.03 -17.13 64.30
CA SER A 17 -11.38 -16.45 65.55
C SER A 17 -10.42 -16.87 66.67
N SER A 18 -9.61 -15.96 67.19
CA SER A 18 -8.83 -16.15 68.42
C SER A 18 -9.53 -15.43 69.58
N LYS A 19 -10.14 -16.21 70.48
CA LYS A 19 -10.56 -15.74 71.82
C LYS A 19 -9.33 -15.73 72.74
N PRO A 20 -9.03 -14.65 73.46
CA PRO A 20 -8.04 -14.68 74.54
C PRO A 20 -8.55 -15.52 75.71
N GLY A 21 -7.74 -16.49 76.15
CA GLY A 21 -8.04 -17.36 77.28
C GLY A 21 -7.97 -16.65 78.62
N GLN A 22 -8.87 -17.04 79.52
CA GLN A 22 -8.82 -16.70 80.94
C GLN A 22 -7.55 -17.31 81.56
N GLN A 23 -6.68 -16.46 82.12
CA GLN A 23 -5.62 -16.89 83.03
C GLN A 23 -6.20 -16.96 84.45
N CYS A 24 -6.20 -18.15 85.03
CA CYS A 24 -6.41 -18.37 86.46
C CYS A 24 -5.05 -18.75 87.08
N ASP A 25 -4.65 -18.03 88.13
CA ASP A 25 -3.47 -18.32 88.95
C ASP A 25 -3.71 -19.56 89.85
N PRO A 26 -2.79 -20.54 89.91
CA PRO A 26 -2.98 -21.79 90.65
C PRO A 26 -2.76 -21.71 92.17
N THR A 27 -2.71 -20.54 92.81
CA THR A 27 -2.40 -20.43 94.25
C THR A 27 -3.52 -19.93 95.16
N THR A 28 -4.77 -19.75 94.68
CA THR A 28 -5.91 -19.35 95.53
C THR A 28 -7.21 -20.10 95.21
N THR A 29 -7.89 -20.62 96.24
CA THR A 29 -9.12 -21.44 96.15
C THR A 29 -10.43 -20.64 96.13
N ASN A 30 -10.46 -19.41 95.60
CA ASN A 30 -11.70 -18.63 95.50
C ASN A 30 -11.81 -17.90 94.16
N CYS A 31 -12.73 -18.35 93.30
CA CYS A 31 -13.28 -17.54 92.22
C CYS A 31 -14.41 -16.69 92.82
N ALA A 32 -14.10 -15.48 93.28
CA ALA A 32 -15.08 -14.51 93.70
C ALA A 32 -15.21 -13.42 92.63
N ALA A 33 -16.42 -13.21 92.14
CA ALA A 33 -16.78 -12.00 91.43
C ALA A 33 -16.87 -10.86 92.45
N ASP A 34 -16.19 -9.75 92.21
CA ASP A 34 -16.48 -8.53 92.96
C ASP A 34 -16.38 -7.26 92.09
N ALA A 35 -17.47 -6.52 92.21
CA ALA A 35 -17.68 -5.08 92.12
C ALA A 35 -16.62 -4.22 91.41
N GLY A 36 -17.08 -3.53 90.36
CA GLY A 36 -16.31 -2.46 89.74
C GLY A 36 -16.13 -1.23 90.64
N PRO A 37 -15.16 -0.38 90.31
CA PRO A 37 -15.21 1.03 90.65
C PRO A 37 -15.46 1.88 89.39
N GLU A 38 -16.37 2.83 89.58
CA GLU A 38 -16.35 4.20 89.08
C GLU A 38 -16.31 4.47 87.56
N ALA A 39 -17.23 5.34 87.16
CA ALA A 39 -17.44 5.78 85.80
C ALA A 39 -16.22 6.56 85.27
N ASP A 40 -15.43 5.91 84.43
CA ASP A 40 -14.54 6.60 83.50
C ASP A 40 -15.37 7.22 82.38
N ALA A 41 -15.11 8.51 82.14
CA ALA A 41 -15.64 9.29 81.04
C ALA A 41 -15.46 8.54 79.69
N PRO A 42 -16.35 8.74 78.70
CA PRO A 42 -16.20 8.10 77.41
C PRO A 42 -14.83 8.46 76.82
N PRO A 43 -14.09 7.51 76.23
CA PRO A 43 -12.83 7.83 75.57
C PRO A 43 -13.14 8.86 74.47
N ASP A 44 -12.41 9.97 74.50
CA ASP A 44 -12.41 10.95 73.41
C ASP A 44 -12.29 10.18 72.09
N GLY A 45 -13.23 10.40 71.19
CA GLY A 45 -13.23 9.75 69.88
C GLY A 45 -11.88 9.97 69.18
N PRO A 46 -11.55 9.14 68.18
CA PRO A 46 -10.36 9.38 67.37
C PRO A 46 -10.34 10.84 66.90
N PRO A 47 -9.16 11.50 66.87
CA PRO A 47 -9.07 12.91 66.48
C PRO A 47 -9.78 13.11 65.15
N LEU A 48 -10.58 14.18 65.07
CA LEU A 48 -11.29 14.55 63.86
C LEU A 48 -10.30 14.78 62.73
N LYS A 49 -10.67 14.36 61.53
CA LYS A 49 -9.84 14.44 60.33
C LYS A 49 -9.86 15.85 59.76
N GLY A 50 -8.69 16.30 59.31
CA GLY A 50 -8.49 17.62 58.71
C GLY A 50 -9.06 17.71 57.29
N PHE A 51 -9.07 18.92 56.75
CA PHE A 51 -9.49 19.19 55.37
C PHE A 51 -8.67 18.37 54.34
N GLY A 52 -9.34 17.75 53.37
CA GLY A 52 -8.74 16.92 52.32
C GLY A 52 -8.48 15.46 52.70
N GLU A 53 -8.63 15.09 53.98
CA GLU A 53 -8.42 13.71 54.44
C GLU A 53 -9.59 12.78 54.09
N ALA A 54 -9.30 11.50 53.86
CA ALA A 54 -10.32 10.53 53.45
C ALA A 54 -11.33 10.25 54.57
N CYS A 55 -12.62 10.35 54.27
CA CYS A 55 -13.74 10.10 55.20
C CYS A 55 -14.78 9.15 54.61
N SER A 56 -15.54 8.51 55.49
CA SER A 56 -16.72 7.72 55.13
C SER A 56 -18.02 8.33 55.63
N ASP A 57 -17.94 9.27 56.56
CA ASP A 57 -19.08 10.00 57.14
C ASP A 57 -18.63 11.40 57.60
N GLY A 58 -19.55 12.36 57.62
CA GLY A 58 -19.30 13.74 58.01
C GLY A 58 -18.71 13.87 59.42
N LYS A 59 -19.14 13.02 60.36
CA LYS A 59 -18.67 13.01 61.76
C LYS A 59 -17.19 12.70 61.94
N GLN A 60 -16.53 12.21 60.89
CA GLN A 60 -15.10 11.95 60.91
C GLN A 60 -14.27 13.20 60.62
N CYS A 61 -14.90 14.28 60.16
CA CYS A 61 -14.22 15.51 59.72
C CYS A 61 -14.38 16.62 60.76
N GLU A 62 -13.35 17.45 60.96
CA GLU A 62 -13.40 18.63 61.84
C GLU A 62 -14.55 19.59 61.47
N SER A 63 -14.86 19.67 60.19
CA SER A 63 -15.94 20.48 59.62
C SER A 63 -17.34 19.86 59.72
N ASN A 64 -17.44 18.60 60.14
CA ASN A 64 -18.61 17.73 59.98
C ASN A 64 -19.05 17.46 58.53
N LEU A 65 -18.22 17.76 57.52
CA LEU A 65 -18.56 17.64 56.11
C LEU A 65 -17.67 16.64 55.38
N CYS A 66 -18.28 15.61 54.79
CA CYS A 66 -17.62 14.61 53.96
C CYS A 66 -18.25 14.61 52.57
N ILE A 67 -17.49 14.98 51.54
CA ILE A 67 -17.93 14.94 50.13
C ILE A 67 -17.45 13.65 49.48
N LEU A 68 -18.28 13.04 48.65
CA LEU A 68 -17.86 11.91 47.82
C LEU A 68 -17.12 12.43 46.58
N VAL A 69 -15.85 12.06 46.42
CA VAL A 69 -15.03 12.43 45.27
C VAL A 69 -14.47 11.17 44.61
N GLY A 70 -15.04 10.79 43.47
CA GLY A 70 -14.76 9.50 42.83
C GLY A 70 -15.36 8.34 43.62
N THR A 71 -14.53 7.43 44.11
CA THR A 71 -14.94 6.22 44.85
C THR A 71 -14.73 6.32 46.37
N SER A 72 -14.21 7.44 46.88
CA SER A 72 -13.95 7.66 48.31
C SER A 72 -14.43 9.05 48.76
N GLY A 73 -14.75 9.19 50.05
CA GLY A 73 -15.11 10.48 50.63
C GLY A 73 -13.87 11.27 51.04
N GLN A 74 -13.94 12.60 51.00
CA GLN A 74 -12.93 13.52 51.53
C GLN A 74 -13.56 14.59 52.41
N CYS A 75 -12.89 14.94 53.51
CA CYS A 75 -13.31 16.00 54.40
C CYS A 75 -13.21 17.36 53.69
N THR A 76 -14.28 18.14 53.75
CA THR A 76 -14.36 19.47 53.11
C THR A 76 -14.73 20.55 54.13
N GLN A 77 -14.97 21.79 53.71
CA GLN A 77 -15.50 22.87 54.54
C GLN A 77 -16.55 23.67 53.75
N LEU A 78 -17.40 24.41 54.47
CA LEU A 78 -18.28 25.41 53.84
C LEU A 78 -17.44 26.47 53.12
N CYS A 79 -17.99 27.01 52.04
CA CYS A 79 -17.29 28.02 51.28
C CYS A 79 -16.99 29.29 52.10
N GLY A 80 -15.72 29.70 52.01
CA GLY A 80 -15.17 31.01 52.34
C GLY A 80 -14.06 31.28 51.33
N ASP A 81 -12.81 31.15 51.75
CA ASP A 81 -11.66 30.99 50.85
C ASP A 81 -11.28 29.50 50.75
N CYS A 82 -11.63 28.85 49.64
CA CYS A 82 -11.22 27.47 49.42
C CYS A 82 -9.71 27.38 49.17
N PRO A 83 -9.00 26.39 49.75
CA PRO A 83 -7.57 26.18 49.50
C PRO A 83 -7.27 25.93 48.02
N ASP A 84 -6.03 26.23 47.60
CA ASP A 84 -5.58 26.00 46.22
C ASP A 84 -5.86 24.55 45.77
N GLY A 85 -6.49 24.41 44.61
CA GLY A 85 -6.95 23.11 44.09
C GLY A 85 -8.34 22.69 44.54
N TYR A 86 -9.10 23.57 45.22
CA TYR A 86 -10.52 23.36 45.58
C TYR A 86 -11.39 24.54 45.12
N GLY A 87 -12.56 24.23 44.57
CA GLY A 87 -13.55 25.20 44.11
C GLY A 87 -14.78 25.22 45.01
N CYS A 88 -15.41 26.38 45.14
CA CYS A 88 -16.65 26.53 45.90
C CYS A 88 -17.87 26.07 45.08
N LEU A 89 -18.45 24.92 45.44
CA LEU A 89 -19.48 24.25 44.64
C LEU A 89 -20.72 23.91 45.48
N ALA A 90 -21.89 24.02 44.86
CA ALA A 90 -23.18 23.73 45.47
C ALA A 90 -23.43 22.22 45.56
N VAL A 91 -23.52 21.68 46.77
CA VAL A 91 -23.82 20.26 47.03
C VAL A 91 -25.11 20.16 47.84
N GLU A 92 -26.05 19.37 47.36
CA GLU A 92 -27.33 19.13 48.05
C GLU A 92 -27.18 18.04 49.11
N GLY A 93 -27.83 18.22 50.26
CA GLY A 93 -27.96 17.17 51.28
C GLY A 93 -26.75 16.98 52.19
N ILE A 94 -25.70 17.81 52.07
CA ILE A 94 -24.45 17.62 52.83
C ILE A 94 -24.52 18.03 54.30
N GLN A 95 -25.34 19.03 54.65
CA GLN A 95 -25.60 19.43 56.04
C GLN A 95 -27.01 19.02 56.50
N ILE A 96 -27.99 19.24 55.63
CA ILE A 96 -29.40 18.95 55.87
C ILE A 96 -29.96 18.35 54.60
N GLU A 97 -30.64 17.20 54.72
CA GLU A 97 -31.30 16.53 53.60
C GLU A 97 -32.27 17.49 52.91
N GLY A 98 -32.14 17.66 51.58
CA GLY A 98 -32.95 18.58 50.78
C GLY A 98 -32.53 20.06 50.80
N THR A 99 -31.36 20.39 51.39
CA THR A 99 -30.81 21.76 51.35
C THR A 99 -29.49 21.81 50.58
N VAL A 100 -29.32 22.83 49.74
CA VAL A 100 -28.08 23.08 48.99
C VAL A 100 -27.12 23.87 49.86
N SER A 101 -25.91 23.36 50.07
CA SER A 101 -24.82 24.05 50.78
C SER A 101 -23.61 24.19 49.86
N PHE A 102 -22.93 25.34 49.91
CA PHE A 102 -21.72 25.57 49.13
C PHE A 102 -20.50 25.08 49.92
N VAL A 103 -19.74 24.14 49.35
CA VAL A 103 -18.57 23.51 49.99
C VAL A 103 -17.37 23.46 49.05
N CYS A 104 -16.16 23.37 49.61
CA CYS A 104 -14.92 23.31 48.85
C CYS A 104 -14.69 21.91 48.27
N VAL A 105 -14.85 21.72 46.97
CA VAL A 105 -14.67 20.44 46.28
C VAL A 105 -13.33 20.46 45.51
N PRO A 106 -12.52 19.39 45.53
CA PRO A 106 -11.27 19.36 44.78
C PRO A 106 -11.53 19.61 43.30
N THR A 107 -10.85 20.59 42.71
CA THR A 107 -10.85 20.82 41.28
C THR A 107 -9.82 19.89 40.66
N SER A 108 -10.26 18.74 40.13
CA SER A 108 -9.40 17.95 39.25
C SER A 108 -9.28 18.69 37.92
N ASN A 109 -8.17 19.39 37.69
CA ASN A 109 -7.95 20.04 36.39
C ASN A 109 -7.59 18.96 35.35
N GLN A 110 -8.62 18.39 34.72
CA GLN A 110 -8.50 17.41 33.64
C GLN A 110 -8.35 18.09 32.27
N LEU A 111 -8.06 19.40 32.24
CA LEU A 111 -7.95 20.14 30.98
C LEU A 111 -6.97 19.46 30.01
N CYS A 112 -7.44 19.21 28.78
CA CYS A 112 -6.70 18.50 27.73
C CYS A 112 -6.36 17.02 28.03
N THR A 113 -7.03 16.36 28.98
CA THR A 113 -6.98 14.90 29.09
C THR A 113 -8.00 14.26 28.16
N THR A 114 -7.65 13.13 27.56
CA THR A 114 -8.53 12.41 26.63
C THR A 114 -9.76 11.87 27.34
N CYS A 115 -10.93 11.98 26.70
CA CYS A 115 -12.19 11.52 27.27
C CYS A 115 -13.14 10.94 26.22
N THR A 116 -14.06 10.09 26.67
CA THR A 116 -15.16 9.57 25.86
C THR A 116 -16.51 10.15 26.31
N GLN A 117 -16.65 10.48 27.59
CA GLN A 117 -17.89 10.96 28.21
C GLN A 117 -17.61 12.15 29.14
N ASP A 118 -18.60 13.03 29.31
CA ASP A 118 -18.49 14.20 30.19
C ASP A 118 -18.16 13.81 31.65
N SER A 119 -18.64 12.66 32.12
CA SER A 119 -18.37 12.16 33.47
C SER A 119 -16.90 11.83 33.74
N GLU A 120 -16.07 11.76 32.69
CA GLU A 120 -14.63 11.55 32.79
C GLU A 120 -13.88 12.87 33.03
N CYS A 121 -14.52 14.01 32.74
CA CYS A 121 -13.91 15.34 32.81
C CYS A 121 -14.10 16.03 34.15
N THR A 122 -15.17 15.70 34.86
CA THR A 122 -15.37 16.16 36.23
C THR A 122 -16.40 15.30 36.96
N LEU A 123 -16.33 15.34 38.29
CA LEU A 123 -17.25 14.64 39.19
C LEU A 123 -18.63 15.33 39.28
N ILE A 124 -18.77 16.56 38.80
CA ILE A 124 -19.96 17.40 38.99
C ILE A 124 -20.65 17.84 37.68
N GLY A 125 -20.26 17.26 36.55
CA GLY A 125 -20.88 17.44 35.23
C GLY A 125 -20.69 18.78 34.48
N MET A 126 -19.95 19.75 35.05
CA MET A 126 -19.72 21.09 34.46
C MET A 126 -18.62 21.10 33.38
N ASP A 127 -17.57 20.31 33.56
CA ASP A 127 -16.50 20.12 32.57
C ASP A 127 -17.00 19.12 31.52
N LYS A 128 -16.80 19.48 30.25
CA LYS A 128 -17.34 18.74 29.11
C LYS A 128 -16.27 18.01 28.33
N CYS A 129 -16.63 16.84 27.83
CA CYS A 129 -15.80 16.11 26.90
C CYS A 129 -16.03 16.65 25.48
N VAL A 130 -15.24 17.65 25.10
CA VAL A 130 -15.39 18.42 23.86
C VAL A 130 -14.57 17.82 22.73
N THR A 131 -15.03 18.02 21.50
CA THR A 131 -14.30 17.61 20.28
C THR A 131 -13.62 18.82 19.67
N TYR A 132 -12.31 18.75 19.48
CA TYR A 132 -11.52 19.78 18.79
C TYR A 132 -11.61 19.64 17.26
N PRO A 133 -11.22 20.67 16.47
CA PRO A 133 -11.24 20.63 15.01
C PRO A 133 -10.41 19.50 14.37
N ASP A 134 -9.36 19.04 15.06
CA ASP A 134 -8.55 17.89 14.68
C ASP A 134 -9.24 16.53 14.91
N GLY A 135 -10.40 16.54 15.58
CA GLY A 135 -11.21 15.36 15.89
C GLY A 135 -10.92 14.78 17.28
N ASP A 136 -9.94 15.29 18.00
CA ASP A 136 -9.59 14.79 19.32
C ASP A 136 -10.65 15.16 20.35
N ARG A 137 -10.96 14.21 21.24
CA ARG A 137 -11.91 14.40 22.33
C ARG A 137 -11.17 14.53 23.64
N THR A 138 -11.22 15.72 24.21
CA THR A 138 -10.54 16.03 25.46
C THR A 138 -11.43 16.80 26.42
N CYS A 139 -11.08 16.75 27.69
CA CYS A 139 -11.79 17.46 28.72
C CYS A 139 -11.49 18.95 28.65
N ALA A 140 -12.55 19.74 28.55
CA ALA A 140 -12.52 21.18 28.73
C ALA A 140 -13.15 21.54 30.07
N ARG A 141 -12.58 22.54 30.73
CA ARG A 141 -13.02 22.98 32.06
C ARG A 141 -14.09 24.06 31.92
N ASP A 142 -15.12 24.04 32.75
CA ASP A 142 -16.07 25.14 32.83
C ASP A 142 -15.38 26.46 33.19
N CYS A 143 -15.73 27.51 32.47
CA CYS A 143 -15.18 28.85 32.66
C CYS A 143 -16.24 29.91 32.96
N SER A 144 -17.45 29.48 33.32
CA SER A 144 -18.56 30.39 33.64
C SER A 144 -18.31 31.19 34.93
N THR A 145 -17.54 30.61 35.87
CA THR A 145 -17.26 31.20 37.19
C THR A 145 -15.78 31.49 37.41
N VAL A 146 -14.88 30.67 36.85
CA VAL A 146 -13.42 30.82 36.98
C VAL A 146 -12.79 30.92 35.60
N GLY A 147 -12.05 32.01 35.35
CA GLY A 147 -11.39 32.25 34.07
C GLY A 147 -10.39 31.15 33.68
N CYS A 148 -10.15 31.02 32.38
CA CYS A 148 -9.24 30.01 31.84
C CYS A 148 -7.76 30.31 32.13
N PRO A 149 -6.91 29.27 32.26
CA PRO A 149 -5.47 29.46 32.39
C PRO A 149 -4.87 30.01 31.09
N VAL A 150 -3.64 30.54 31.17
CA VAL A 150 -2.93 31.06 29.99
C VAL A 150 -2.82 29.98 28.90
N GLY A 151 -3.11 30.36 27.65
CA GLY A 151 -3.15 29.45 26.50
C GLY A 151 -4.52 28.82 26.25
N TYR A 152 -5.53 29.22 27.00
CA TYR A 152 -6.92 28.79 26.84
C TYR A 152 -7.86 29.99 26.84
N ASP A 153 -8.83 29.97 25.93
CA ASP A 153 -9.88 30.95 25.83
C ASP A 153 -11.21 30.35 26.29
N CYS A 154 -12.02 31.16 26.97
CA CYS A 154 -13.35 30.75 27.40
C CYS A 154 -14.30 30.87 26.21
N GLU A 155 -14.67 29.73 25.63
CA GLU A 155 -15.51 29.66 24.44
C GLU A 155 -16.84 28.97 24.73
N THR A 156 -17.85 29.29 23.92
CA THR A 156 -19.15 28.62 23.98
C THR A 156 -19.12 27.37 23.11
N VAL A 157 -19.22 26.20 23.75
CA VAL A 157 -19.18 24.89 23.08
C VAL A 157 -20.53 24.20 23.19
N ALA A 158 -21.04 23.69 22.06
CA ALA A 158 -22.29 22.94 22.03
C ALA A 158 -22.03 21.45 22.24
N VAL A 159 -22.52 20.88 23.34
CA VAL A 159 -22.43 19.45 23.65
C VAL A 159 -23.84 18.90 23.79
N GLY A 160 -24.22 17.94 22.93
CA GLY A 160 -25.57 17.39 22.91
C GLY A 160 -26.68 18.40 22.57
N GLY A 161 -26.35 19.47 21.84
CA GLY A 161 -27.29 20.54 21.48
C GLY A 161 -27.50 21.60 22.57
N VAL A 162 -26.76 21.54 23.67
CA VAL A 162 -26.77 22.53 24.75
C VAL A 162 -25.44 23.27 24.78
N ASN A 163 -25.48 24.58 24.99
CA ASN A 163 -24.29 25.43 25.03
C ASN A 163 -23.71 25.52 26.45
N TYR A 164 -22.40 25.31 26.57
CA TYR A 164 -21.62 25.43 27.80
C TYR A 164 -20.44 26.38 27.58
N GLN A 165 -20.01 27.10 28.63
CA GLN A 165 -18.78 27.90 28.60
C GLN A 165 -17.61 27.01 29.00
N GLN A 166 -16.65 26.79 28.11
CA GLN A 166 -15.56 25.83 28.32
C GLN A 166 -14.22 26.44 27.92
N CYS A 167 -13.16 26.12 28.67
CA CYS A 167 -11.79 26.51 28.34
C CYS A 167 -11.29 25.69 27.15
N MET A 168 -11.26 26.31 25.98
CA MET A 168 -10.72 25.74 24.75
C MET A 168 -9.28 26.21 24.58
N ALA A 169 -8.39 25.32 24.15
CA ALA A 169 -7.01 25.70 23.85
C ALA A 169 -7.00 26.78 22.76
N SER A 170 -6.30 27.89 22.98
CA SER A 170 -6.24 29.01 22.02
C SER A 170 -5.61 28.62 20.68
N SER A 171 -4.82 27.54 20.67
CA SER A 171 -4.27 26.91 19.47
C SER A 171 -5.30 26.12 18.67
N GLY A 172 -6.49 25.86 19.23
CA GLY A 172 -7.47 24.97 18.64
C GLY A 172 -7.08 23.49 18.67
N ALA A 173 -6.10 23.11 19.50
CA ALA A 173 -5.69 21.72 19.71
C ALA A 173 -5.02 21.55 21.08
N CYS A 174 -5.32 20.46 21.78
CA CYS A 174 -4.76 20.20 23.12
C CYS A 174 -3.34 19.58 23.08
N ASP A 175 -3.04 18.86 22.01
CA ASP A 175 -1.76 18.19 21.76
C ASP A 175 -0.75 19.11 21.04
N CYS A 176 -1.17 20.27 20.54
CA CYS A 176 -0.33 21.31 19.94
C CYS A 176 -0.53 22.65 20.63
N THR A 177 0.49 23.09 21.36
CA THR A 177 0.50 24.34 22.13
C THR A 177 1.81 25.09 21.95
N ALA A 178 1.93 26.29 22.51
CA ALA A 178 3.19 27.04 22.54
C ALA A 178 4.37 26.27 23.16
N ALA A 179 4.12 25.19 23.91
CA ALA A 179 5.15 24.38 24.54
C ALA A 179 5.86 23.40 23.58
N ASN A 180 5.26 23.05 22.45
CA ASN A 180 5.80 22.04 21.52
C ASN A 180 5.74 22.43 20.03
N PRO A 181 6.20 23.64 19.64
CA PRO A 181 6.30 23.99 18.23
C PRO A 181 7.22 23.00 17.48
N GLY A 182 6.82 22.59 16.28
CA GLY A 182 7.54 21.63 15.47
C GLY A 182 7.21 20.15 15.75
N ALA A 183 6.33 19.84 16.70
CA ALA A 183 5.76 18.50 16.81
C ALA A 183 5.06 18.12 15.49
N VAL A 184 5.13 16.84 15.09
CA VAL A 184 4.56 16.35 13.83
C VAL A 184 3.61 15.21 14.13
N GLN A 185 2.47 15.19 13.45
CA GLN A 185 1.53 14.06 13.50
C GLN A 185 0.97 13.71 12.12
N PRO A 186 0.54 12.45 11.90
CA PRO A 186 -0.13 12.06 10.67
C PRO A 186 -1.49 12.75 10.53
N CYS A 187 -1.90 13.00 9.30
CA CYS A 187 -3.22 13.53 8.97
C CYS A 187 -3.68 12.96 7.63
N ASN A 188 -5.00 12.95 7.40
CA ASN A 188 -5.59 12.41 6.19
C ASN A 188 -5.92 13.52 5.20
N ILE A 189 -5.45 13.38 3.96
CA ILE A 189 -5.83 14.22 2.83
C ILE A 189 -6.83 13.43 1.99
N MET A 190 -8.06 13.93 1.92
CA MET A 190 -9.13 13.32 1.12
C MET A 190 -8.95 13.73 -0.35
N THR A 191 -8.73 12.75 -1.22
CA THR A 191 -8.68 12.97 -2.68
C THR A 191 -9.96 12.43 -3.34
N PRO A 192 -10.17 12.67 -4.65
CA PRO A 192 -11.34 12.13 -5.36
C PRO A 192 -11.45 10.59 -5.36
N TRP A 193 -10.36 9.85 -5.16
CA TRP A 193 -10.35 8.38 -5.30
C TRP A 193 -9.74 7.62 -4.13
N ASN A 194 -8.96 8.28 -3.27
CA ASN A 194 -8.29 7.64 -2.14
C ASN A 194 -8.14 8.61 -0.95
N VAL A 195 -7.65 8.06 0.16
CA VAL A 195 -7.18 8.85 1.30
C VAL A 195 -5.67 8.77 1.28
N CYS A 196 -5.02 9.93 1.20
CA CYS A 196 -3.57 10.05 1.25
C CYS A 196 -3.12 10.40 2.68
N LEU A 197 -2.01 9.80 3.12
CA LEU A 197 -1.46 10.07 4.44
C LEU A 197 -0.46 11.22 4.34
N GLY A 198 -0.84 12.38 4.87
CA GLY A 198 0.02 13.54 5.02
C GLY A 198 0.58 13.68 6.43
N SER A 199 1.22 14.83 6.67
CA SER A 199 1.68 15.23 8.00
C SER A 199 1.35 16.69 8.26
N GLN A 200 1.01 16.98 9.51
CA GLN A 200 0.85 18.35 10.00
C GLN A 200 1.90 18.63 11.06
N THR A 201 2.33 19.89 11.14
CA THR A 201 3.34 20.39 12.07
C THR A 201 2.69 21.40 13.01
N CYS A 202 2.99 21.28 14.30
CA CYS A 202 2.50 22.17 15.32
C CYS A 202 3.15 23.56 15.17
N GLY A 203 2.34 24.59 14.91
CA GLY A 203 2.76 25.99 14.86
C GLY A 203 2.90 26.65 16.23
N GLY A 204 2.79 25.87 17.31
CA GLY A 204 2.83 26.36 18.68
C GLY A 204 1.48 26.95 19.09
N ALA A 205 1.47 28.26 19.41
CA ALA A 205 0.24 28.95 19.80
C ALA A 205 -0.81 29.03 18.68
N THR A 206 -0.44 28.77 17.42
CA THR A 206 -1.35 28.81 16.27
C THR A 206 -1.97 27.45 15.93
N GLY A 207 -1.69 26.40 16.72
CA GLY A 207 -2.22 25.06 16.46
C GLY A 207 -1.54 24.32 15.31
N TRP A 208 -2.18 23.23 14.90
CA TRP A 208 -1.73 22.43 13.76
C TRP A 208 -1.90 23.21 12.45
N ASN A 209 -0.88 23.16 11.61
CA ASN A 209 -0.98 23.69 10.25
C ASN A 209 -1.85 22.79 9.35
N THR A 210 -2.09 23.24 8.13
CA THR A 210 -2.77 22.40 7.12
C THR A 210 -1.97 21.14 6.85
N CYS A 211 -2.67 20.00 6.75
CA CYS A 211 -2.08 18.73 6.37
C CYS A 211 -1.28 18.85 5.07
N ALA A 212 0.02 18.56 5.12
CA ALA A 212 0.92 18.62 3.98
C ALA A 212 1.18 17.21 3.42
N PRO A 213 1.25 17.05 2.08
CA PRO A 213 1.58 15.77 1.47
C PRO A 213 3.03 15.36 1.79
N PRO A 214 3.37 14.06 1.69
CA PRO A 214 4.73 13.57 1.89
C PRO A 214 5.79 14.24 1.00
N SER A 215 5.40 14.61 -0.23
CA SER A 215 6.26 15.25 -1.23
C SER A 215 5.45 16.29 -2.03
N PRO A 216 6.07 17.37 -2.52
CA PRO A 216 5.41 18.29 -3.45
C PRO A 216 5.33 17.77 -4.89
N VAL A 217 6.06 16.68 -5.20
CA VAL A 217 6.13 16.08 -6.53
C VAL A 217 5.95 14.58 -6.43
N ASP A 218 5.37 14.00 -7.47
CA ASP A 218 5.20 12.56 -7.58
C ASP A 218 5.40 12.12 -9.03
N ASP A 219 6.37 11.22 -9.25
CA ASP A 219 6.64 10.60 -10.54
C ASP A 219 6.29 9.13 -10.41
N PRO A 220 5.50 8.53 -11.34
CA PRO A 220 5.01 7.19 -11.12
C PRO A 220 6.16 6.21 -10.88
N ASP A 221 6.06 5.42 -9.83
CA ASP A 221 7.12 4.51 -9.42
C ASP A 221 6.66 3.06 -9.21
N ALA A 222 7.50 2.21 -8.62
CA ALA A 222 7.19 0.80 -8.38
C ALA A 222 6.43 0.54 -7.07
N THR A 223 6.33 1.54 -6.21
CA THR A 223 5.59 1.50 -4.94
C THR A 223 4.12 1.88 -5.11
N PHE A 224 3.78 2.57 -6.21
CA PHE A 224 2.42 3.01 -6.54
C PHE A 224 1.82 3.97 -5.51
N VAL A 225 2.67 4.76 -4.85
CA VAL A 225 2.28 5.68 -3.78
C VAL A 225 2.04 7.06 -4.35
N ASP A 226 0.83 7.58 -4.15
CA ASP A 226 0.48 8.99 -4.36
C ASP A 226 1.23 9.86 -3.32
N SER A 227 2.38 10.39 -3.70
CA SER A 227 3.29 11.09 -2.79
C SER A 227 2.97 12.57 -2.65
N ASN A 228 2.26 13.15 -3.62
CA ASN A 228 1.83 14.55 -3.62
C ASN A 228 0.34 14.71 -3.21
N CYS A 229 -0.33 13.61 -2.91
CA CYS A 229 -1.73 13.53 -2.53
C CYS A 229 -2.69 14.19 -3.54
N ASP A 230 -2.40 14.08 -4.83
CA ASP A 230 -3.23 14.66 -5.90
C ASP A 230 -4.33 13.70 -6.41
N GLY A 231 -4.33 12.47 -5.88
CA GLY A 231 -5.31 11.41 -6.10
C GLY A 231 -4.81 10.24 -6.93
N LEU A 232 -3.57 10.26 -7.43
CA LEU A 232 -2.98 9.16 -8.20
C LEU A 232 -1.47 9.04 -7.95
N ASP A 233 -0.89 7.91 -8.33
CA ASP A 233 0.58 7.72 -8.37
C ASP A 233 1.15 8.46 -9.59
N GLY A 234 1.73 9.63 -9.37
CA GLY A 234 2.17 10.57 -10.39
C GLY A 234 1.69 12.01 -10.17
N ASP A 235 1.87 12.86 -11.18
CA ASP A 235 1.46 14.27 -11.13
C ASP A 235 0.50 14.58 -12.29
N ARG A 236 -0.74 14.90 -11.93
CA ARG A 236 -1.83 15.19 -12.88
C ARG A 236 -1.50 16.33 -13.83
N MET A 237 -0.75 17.34 -13.38
CA MET A 237 -0.39 18.50 -14.20
C MET A 237 0.74 18.18 -15.20
N ARG A 238 1.49 17.09 -14.96
CA ARG A 238 2.63 16.67 -15.78
C ARG A 238 2.31 15.53 -16.75
N ALA A 239 1.07 15.07 -16.80
CA ALA A 239 0.68 13.91 -17.62
C ALA A 239 -0.38 14.20 -18.68
N ILE A 240 -0.39 13.37 -19.73
CA ILE A 240 -1.50 13.24 -20.66
C ILE A 240 -2.24 11.93 -20.39
N PHE A 241 -3.55 12.02 -20.15
CA PHE A 241 -4.40 10.87 -19.81
C PHE A 241 -4.91 10.13 -21.06
N VAL A 242 -4.87 8.80 -21.02
CA VAL A 242 -5.29 7.90 -22.11
C VAL A 242 -6.27 6.84 -21.62
N SER A 243 -7.38 6.68 -22.34
CA SER A 243 -8.41 5.67 -22.07
C SER A 243 -8.97 5.14 -23.38
N GLY A 244 -9.28 3.84 -23.43
CA GLY A 244 -9.97 3.25 -24.59
C GLY A 244 -11.36 3.85 -24.85
N ALA A 245 -11.99 4.46 -23.84
CA ALA A 245 -13.26 5.17 -23.94
C ALA A 245 -13.10 6.67 -24.27
N GLY A 246 -11.85 7.17 -24.35
CA GLY A 246 -11.53 8.56 -24.64
C GLY A 246 -11.76 8.95 -26.10
N SER A 247 -11.41 10.20 -26.42
CA SER A 247 -11.50 10.74 -27.78
C SER A 247 -10.22 11.49 -28.13
N ASN A 248 -9.71 11.29 -29.35
CA ASN A 248 -8.54 12.04 -29.82
C ASN A 248 -8.99 13.44 -30.29
N SER A 249 -8.57 14.48 -29.56
CA SER A 249 -8.86 15.88 -29.89
C SER A 249 -7.65 16.77 -29.58
N ALA A 250 -7.67 18.03 -30.02
CA ALA A 250 -6.58 18.96 -29.70
C ALA A 250 -6.44 19.25 -28.19
N THR A 251 -7.49 18.99 -27.39
CA THR A 251 -7.54 19.27 -25.95
C THR A 251 -7.53 18.02 -25.09
N CYS A 252 -7.67 16.82 -25.67
CA CYS A 252 -7.75 15.59 -24.90
C CYS A 252 -6.49 15.39 -24.04
N GLY A 253 -6.71 14.66 -22.96
CA GLY A 253 -5.75 14.17 -22.01
C GLY A 253 -5.14 15.24 -21.11
N LEU A 254 -5.59 16.50 -21.15
CA LEU A 254 -5.11 17.52 -20.21
C LEU A 254 -5.65 17.32 -18.77
N ASP A 255 -6.76 16.61 -18.64
CA ASP A 255 -7.33 16.14 -17.38
C ASP A 255 -7.89 14.72 -17.59
N TYR A 256 -7.99 13.97 -16.48
CA TYR A 256 -8.47 12.59 -16.47
C TYR A 256 -9.92 12.43 -16.94
N THR A 257 -10.72 13.51 -16.91
CA THR A 257 -12.12 13.53 -17.33
C THR A 257 -12.33 13.60 -18.85
N ASP A 258 -11.31 14.01 -19.61
CA ASP A 258 -11.33 14.07 -21.09
C ASP A 258 -10.10 13.35 -21.66
N PRO A 259 -9.93 12.03 -21.46
CA PRO A 259 -8.72 11.33 -21.88
C PRO A 259 -8.63 11.19 -23.41
N CYS A 260 -7.41 11.14 -23.93
CA CYS A 260 -7.18 10.77 -25.32
C CYS A 260 -7.52 9.29 -25.55
N GLN A 261 -7.92 8.93 -26.78
CA GLN A 261 -8.32 7.56 -27.09
C GLN A 261 -7.11 6.63 -27.32
N THR A 262 -6.05 7.15 -27.94
CA THR A 262 -4.91 6.33 -28.39
C THR A 262 -3.59 6.81 -27.80
N ILE A 263 -2.70 5.86 -27.47
CA ILE A 263 -1.41 6.14 -26.84
C ILE A 263 -0.51 6.99 -27.77
N GLN A 264 -0.41 6.66 -29.06
CA GLN A 264 0.45 7.44 -29.97
C GLN A 264 -0.01 8.90 -30.10
N PHE A 265 -1.32 9.15 -30.13
CA PHE A 265 -1.85 10.52 -30.14
C PHE A 265 -1.49 11.25 -28.84
N ALA A 266 -1.58 10.57 -27.70
CA ALA A 266 -1.20 11.11 -26.40
C ALA A 266 0.29 11.46 -26.29
N ILE A 267 1.19 10.68 -26.91
CA ILE A 267 2.62 11.02 -27.02
C ILE A 267 2.79 12.36 -27.75
N THR A 268 2.12 12.55 -28.88
CA THR A 268 2.15 13.83 -29.63
C THR A 268 1.56 14.98 -28.81
N ARG A 269 0.48 14.72 -28.06
CA ARG A 269 -0.13 15.70 -27.15
C ARG A 269 0.79 16.08 -26.00
N ALA A 270 1.55 15.14 -25.44
CA ALA A 270 2.47 15.36 -24.35
C ALA A 270 3.57 16.34 -24.75
N VAL A 271 4.14 16.17 -25.95
CA VAL A 271 5.06 17.14 -26.55
C VAL A 271 4.41 18.52 -26.72
N ALA A 272 3.21 18.56 -27.32
CA ALA A 272 2.51 19.82 -27.59
C ALA A 272 2.09 20.58 -26.32
N ALA A 273 1.83 19.85 -25.22
CA ALA A 273 1.47 20.41 -23.92
C ALA A 273 2.67 20.60 -22.98
N ALA A 274 3.89 20.29 -23.42
CA ALA A 274 5.10 20.27 -22.60
C ALA A 274 4.96 19.44 -21.31
N ARG A 275 4.28 18.30 -21.41
CA ARG A 275 4.07 17.35 -20.31
C ARG A 275 4.96 16.12 -20.52
N PRO A 276 5.80 15.73 -19.56
CA PRO A 276 6.74 14.62 -19.75
C PRO A 276 6.09 13.24 -19.68
N HIS A 277 4.85 13.11 -19.19
CA HIS A 277 4.23 11.81 -18.92
C HIS A 277 2.99 11.52 -19.76
N VAL A 278 2.73 10.25 -20.01
CA VAL A 278 1.49 9.71 -20.56
C VAL A 278 0.97 8.62 -19.62
N TYR A 279 -0.23 8.79 -19.08
CA TYR A 279 -0.87 7.85 -18.16
C TYR A 279 -1.93 7.05 -18.88
N VAL A 280 -1.79 5.73 -18.85
CA VAL A 280 -2.60 4.81 -19.65
C VAL A 280 -3.48 3.96 -18.76
N GLN A 281 -4.78 4.16 -18.92
CA GLN A 281 -5.80 3.34 -18.27
C GLN A 281 -5.79 1.90 -18.81
N SER A 282 -6.13 0.93 -17.96
CA SER A 282 -6.31 -0.47 -18.30
C SER A 282 -7.16 -0.64 -19.56
N GLY A 283 -6.70 -1.49 -20.48
CA GLY A 283 -7.35 -1.67 -21.76
C GLY A 283 -6.42 -2.27 -22.82
N THR A 284 -6.97 -2.52 -24.00
CA THR A 284 -6.21 -2.93 -25.17
C THR A 284 -6.15 -1.79 -26.17
N TYR A 285 -4.94 -1.40 -26.57
CA TYR A 285 -4.68 -0.31 -27.49
C TYR A 285 -3.98 -0.86 -28.73
N SER A 286 -4.43 -0.47 -29.91
CA SER A 286 -3.85 -0.90 -31.18
C SER A 286 -2.95 0.18 -31.78
N GLY A 287 -1.97 -0.26 -32.56
CA GLY A 287 -1.02 0.61 -33.27
C GLY A 287 0.39 0.53 -32.71
N SER A 288 1.37 0.78 -33.57
CA SER A 288 2.77 0.88 -33.16
C SER A 288 3.05 2.22 -32.48
N LEU A 289 3.95 2.21 -31.49
CA LEU A 289 4.41 3.40 -30.80
C LEU A 289 5.77 3.85 -31.30
N ALA A 290 5.88 5.14 -31.61
CA ALA A 290 7.14 5.87 -31.78
C ALA A 290 7.33 6.75 -30.54
N MET A 291 8.23 6.32 -29.66
CA MET A 291 8.54 7.01 -28.41
C MET A 291 9.27 8.32 -28.71
N THR A 292 8.97 9.36 -27.94
CA THR A 292 9.60 10.68 -28.09
C THR A 292 10.59 10.91 -26.95
N ASN A 293 11.73 11.52 -27.27
CA ASN A 293 12.76 11.87 -26.30
C ASN A 293 12.19 12.70 -25.14
N GLY A 294 12.29 12.17 -23.91
CA GLY A 294 11.79 12.82 -22.69
C GLY A 294 10.32 12.58 -22.37
N ILE A 295 9.61 11.74 -23.14
CA ILE A 295 8.20 11.39 -22.90
C ILE A 295 8.07 9.96 -22.40
N SER A 296 7.71 9.81 -21.13
CA SER A 296 7.54 8.50 -20.48
C SER A 296 6.07 8.06 -20.49
N ILE A 297 5.83 6.76 -20.68
CA ILE A 297 4.50 6.15 -20.68
C ILE A 297 4.38 5.22 -19.48
N PHE A 298 3.32 5.42 -18.68
CA PHE A 298 3.03 4.64 -17.50
C PHE A 298 1.65 4.00 -17.63
N GLY A 299 1.61 2.67 -17.70
CA GLY A 299 0.39 1.88 -17.60
C GLY A 299 0.03 1.52 -16.16
N GLY A 300 -1.09 0.85 -15.99
CA GLY A 300 -1.54 0.34 -14.69
C GLY A 300 -2.66 1.11 -14.02
N TYR A 301 -3.20 2.15 -14.64
CA TYR A 301 -4.28 2.93 -14.06
C TYR A 301 -5.61 2.20 -14.29
N ASN A 302 -6.40 1.97 -13.25
CA ASN A 302 -7.75 1.39 -13.41
C ASN A 302 -8.77 2.48 -13.78
N VAL A 303 -10.07 2.14 -13.78
CA VAL A 303 -11.16 3.08 -14.11
C VAL A 303 -11.29 4.28 -13.18
N ASN A 304 -10.76 4.18 -11.97
CA ASN A 304 -10.70 5.26 -10.99
C ASN A 304 -9.32 5.92 -10.95
N TRP A 305 -8.48 5.72 -11.97
CA TRP A 305 -7.11 6.26 -12.04
C TRP A 305 -6.22 5.86 -10.86
N VAL A 306 -6.56 4.77 -10.16
CA VAL A 306 -5.67 4.16 -9.17
C VAL A 306 -4.67 3.27 -9.89
N ARG A 307 -3.39 3.45 -9.60
CA ARG A 307 -2.31 2.68 -10.23
C ARG A 307 -1.96 1.45 -9.43
N ALA A 308 -1.72 0.34 -10.13
CA ALA A 308 -1.13 -0.87 -9.57
C ALA A 308 -0.44 -1.67 -10.67
N SER A 309 0.22 -2.77 -10.30
CA SER A 309 0.88 -3.65 -11.26
C SER A 309 -0.08 -4.20 -12.33
N TYR A 310 0.38 -4.28 -13.58
CA TYR A 310 -0.39 -4.76 -14.74
C TYR A 310 -0.92 -6.19 -14.60
N VAL A 311 -0.33 -6.98 -13.68
CA VAL A 311 -0.75 -8.35 -13.37
C VAL A 311 -2.07 -8.40 -12.59
N ASN A 312 -2.45 -7.30 -11.93
CA ASN A 312 -3.70 -7.21 -11.20
C ASN A 312 -4.87 -6.98 -12.16
N ALA A 313 -5.98 -7.69 -11.93
CA ALA A 313 -7.21 -7.49 -12.68
C ALA A 313 -7.67 -6.02 -12.58
N GLY A 314 -8.03 -5.42 -13.72
CA GLY A 314 -8.43 -4.01 -13.80
C GLY A 314 -7.28 -3.02 -13.95
N HIS A 315 -6.01 -3.48 -13.97
CA HIS A 315 -4.83 -2.63 -14.21
C HIS A 315 -4.06 -3.00 -15.49
N THR A 316 -4.44 -4.09 -16.17
CA THR A 316 -3.72 -4.57 -17.34
C THR A 316 -3.85 -3.62 -18.54
N VAL A 317 -2.70 -3.19 -19.07
CA VAL A 317 -2.60 -2.45 -20.33
C VAL A 317 -1.91 -3.34 -21.36
N THR A 318 -2.57 -3.58 -22.50
CA THR A 318 -2.01 -4.36 -23.61
C THR A 318 -1.91 -3.51 -24.87
N LEU A 319 -0.71 -3.39 -25.42
CA LEU A 319 -0.45 -2.80 -26.73
C LEU A 319 -0.42 -3.90 -27.79
N LEU A 320 -1.25 -3.78 -28.82
CA LEU A 320 -1.23 -4.58 -30.05
C LEU A 320 -0.59 -3.76 -31.17
N GLY A 321 0.74 -3.86 -31.28
CA GLY A 321 1.52 -3.14 -32.29
C GLY A 321 1.66 -3.88 -33.61
N GLY A 322 2.26 -3.20 -34.59
CA GLY A 322 2.66 -3.81 -35.86
C GLY A 322 3.88 -4.74 -35.71
N VAL A 323 4.56 -5.02 -36.83
CA VAL A 323 5.78 -5.87 -36.84
C VAL A 323 6.91 -5.30 -35.99
N VAL A 324 6.98 -3.98 -35.82
CA VAL A 324 7.73 -3.31 -34.76
C VAL A 324 6.69 -2.64 -33.85
N ALA A 325 6.46 -3.16 -32.64
CA ALA A 325 5.38 -2.66 -31.79
C ALA A 325 5.74 -1.35 -31.09
N VAL A 326 6.94 -1.24 -30.51
CA VAL A 326 7.44 0.00 -29.90
C VAL A 326 8.82 0.32 -30.45
N ARG A 327 9.04 1.57 -30.87
CA ARG A 327 10.33 2.08 -31.31
C ARG A 327 10.78 3.22 -30.42
N PHE A 328 12.01 3.10 -29.91
CA PHE A 328 12.79 4.19 -29.35
C PHE A 328 13.90 4.53 -30.33
N ASP A 329 14.01 5.80 -30.70
CA ASP A 329 15.05 6.28 -31.62
C ASP A 329 15.64 7.59 -31.10
N ALA A 330 16.97 7.69 -31.08
CA ALA A 330 17.72 8.88 -30.66
C ALA A 330 17.33 9.44 -29.26
N ILE A 331 17.02 8.56 -28.30
CA ILE A 331 16.61 8.96 -26.94
C ILE A 331 17.82 9.29 -26.08
N THR A 332 17.91 10.53 -25.61
CA THR A 332 18.99 11.09 -24.79
C THR A 332 18.50 11.60 -23.42
N ALA A 333 17.25 12.03 -23.33
CA ALA A 333 16.55 12.36 -22.09
C ALA A 333 15.81 11.14 -21.54
N SER A 334 15.62 11.10 -20.23
CA SER A 334 14.97 9.97 -19.56
C SER A 334 13.59 9.70 -20.16
N THR A 335 13.41 8.49 -20.68
CA THR A 335 12.20 8.06 -21.37
C THR A 335 11.90 6.64 -20.94
N MET A 336 10.79 6.44 -20.25
CA MET A 336 10.40 5.15 -19.68
C MET A 336 9.17 4.58 -20.39
N LEU A 337 9.14 3.26 -20.58
CA LEU A 337 7.91 2.50 -20.80
C LEU A 337 7.70 1.64 -19.56
N ASP A 338 6.58 1.83 -18.88
CA ASP A 338 6.32 1.20 -17.60
C ASP A 338 4.96 0.50 -17.53
N ASN A 339 4.96 -0.71 -16.97
CA ASN A 339 3.77 -1.43 -16.55
C ASN A 339 2.77 -1.72 -17.69
N ILE A 340 3.28 -2.19 -18.83
CA ILE A 340 2.53 -2.45 -20.08
C ILE A 340 2.94 -3.81 -20.68
N ILE A 341 1.98 -4.53 -21.24
CA ILE A 341 2.21 -5.71 -22.08
C ILE A 341 2.30 -5.26 -23.54
N VAL A 342 3.40 -5.57 -24.21
CA VAL A 342 3.66 -5.24 -25.61
C VAL A 342 3.57 -6.50 -26.47
N ARG A 343 2.69 -6.49 -27.47
CA ARG A 343 2.58 -7.56 -28.47
C ARG A 343 2.85 -7.03 -29.87
N SER A 344 3.76 -7.66 -30.61
CA SER A 344 4.00 -7.33 -32.02
C SER A 344 3.30 -8.31 -32.95
N ALA A 345 2.91 -7.83 -34.12
CA ALA A 345 2.32 -8.66 -35.16
C ALA A 345 3.34 -9.64 -35.76
N ASN A 346 2.88 -10.77 -36.30
CA ASN A 346 3.74 -11.68 -37.06
C ASN A 346 4.38 -10.95 -38.26
N ALA A 347 5.63 -11.28 -38.56
CA ALA A 347 6.32 -10.77 -39.73
C ALA A 347 5.69 -11.32 -41.02
N THR A 348 5.84 -10.58 -42.12
CA THR A 348 5.39 -10.99 -43.45
C THR A 348 6.53 -10.82 -44.45
N GLY A 349 6.52 -11.58 -45.55
CA GLY A 349 7.62 -11.64 -46.51
C GLY A 349 8.65 -12.73 -46.20
N THR A 350 9.73 -12.82 -46.96
CA THR A 350 10.81 -13.82 -46.78
C THR A 350 11.92 -13.27 -45.89
N GLY A 351 12.31 -14.02 -44.86
CA GLY A 351 13.40 -13.65 -43.93
C GLY A 351 13.11 -12.43 -43.06
N ALA A 352 11.83 -12.10 -42.84
CA ALA A 352 11.41 -10.93 -42.07
C ALA A 352 11.33 -11.25 -40.57
N SER A 353 11.58 -10.24 -39.73
CA SER A 353 11.52 -10.32 -38.27
C SER A 353 10.28 -9.65 -37.71
N SER A 354 9.81 -10.13 -36.55
CA SER A 354 8.84 -9.43 -35.69
C SER A 354 9.56 -8.99 -34.42
N ILE A 355 9.37 -7.74 -34.03
CA ILE A 355 10.11 -7.06 -32.97
C ILE A 355 9.11 -6.38 -32.03
N GLY A 356 9.10 -6.81 -30.77
CA GLY A 356 8.27 -6.17 -29.74
C GLY A 356 8.74 -4.75 -29.43
N VAL A 357 10.02 -4.59 -29.09
CA VAL A 357 10.64 -3.29 -28.78
C VAL A 357 11.94 -3.16 -29.58
N LEU A 358 12.08 -2.09 -30.35
CA LEU A 358 13.27 -1.72 -31.08
C LEU A 358 13.88 -0.45 -30.49
N VAL A 359 15.14 -0.50 -30.07
CA VAL A 359 15.86 0.65 -29.53
C VAL A 359 17.06 0.95 -30.43
N THR A 360 17.11 2.15 -31.00
CA THR A 360 18.19 2.60 -31.89
C THR A 360 18.76 3.93 -31.43
N GLY A 361 20.08 4.08 -31.49
CA GLY A 361 20.78 5.36 -31.21
C GLY A 361 20.46 6.01 -29.86
N SER A 362 20.09 5.24 -28.84
CA SER A 362 19.50 5.74 -27.59
C SER A 362 20.38 5.43 -26.37
N THR A 363 20.45 6.34 -25.41
CA THR A 363 21.27 6.22 -24.19
C THR A 363 20.48 6.28 -22.89
N ASN A 364 19.22 6.73 -22.90
CA ASN A 364 18.45 6.98 -21.67
C ASN A 364 17.01 6.40 -21.74
N VAL A 365 16.93 5.12 -22.09
CA VAL A 365 15.68 4.35 -22.17
C VAL A 365 15.57 3.42 -20.98
N ALA A 366 14.39 3.39 -20.34
CA ALA A 366 14.07 2.44 -19.28
C ALA A 366 12.81 1.64 -19.61
N LEU A 367 12.84 0.33 -19.37
CA LEU A 367 11.68 -0.55 -19.41
C LEU A 367 11.45 -1.10 -18.00
N ARG A 368 10.30 -0.82 -17.39
CA ARG A 368 9.95 -1.28 -16.03
C ARG A 368 8.61 -1.99 -16.07
N GLY A 369 8.50 -3.17 -15.45
CA GLY A 369 7.25 -3.94 -15.49
C GLY A 369 6.69 -4.16 -16.91
N VAL A 370 7.55 -4.32 -17.92
CA VAL A 370 7.14 -4.53 -19.31
C VAL A 370 7.21 -6.02 -19.65
N GLN A 371 6.09 -6.58 -20.13
CA GLN A 371 6.08 -7.90 -20.76
C GLN A 371 6.13 -7.72 -22.28
N VAL A 372 6.98 -8.47 -22.98
CA VAL A 372 7.11 -8.39 -24.45
C VAL A 372 6.82 -9.75 -25.06
N ASP A 373 5.72 -9.84 -25.81
CA ASP A 373 5.32 -11.03 -26.56
C ASP A 373 5.49 -10.76 -28.08
N PRO A 374 6.65 -11.04 -28.67
CA PRO A 374 6.85 -10.81 -30.10
C PRO A 374 6.08 -11.82 -30.96
N GLY A 375 5.63 -11.38 -32.13
CA GLY A 375 5.10 -12.26 -33.16
C GLY A 375 6.17 -13.19 -33.78
N ALA A 376 5.74 -14.12 -34.62
CA ALA A 376 6.62 -15.02 -35.34
C ALA A 376 7.38 -14.30 -36.47
N GLY A 377 8.67 -14.63 -36.66
CA GLY A 377 9.43 -14.31 -37.87
C GLY A 377 9.08 -15.24 -39.04
N THR A 378 9.56 -14.93 -40.24
CA THR A 378 9.34 -15.76 -41.42
C THR A 378 10.61 -16.48 -41.88
N ALA A 379 10.46 -17.61 -42.55
CA ALA A 379 11.58 -18.38 -43.11
C ALA A 379 12.34 -17.56 -44.16
N GLY A 380 13.66 -17.77 -44.22
CA GLY A 380 14.50 -17.24 -45.29
C GLY A 380 14.16 -17.84 -46.66
N ALA A 381 14.67 -17.21 -47.73
CA ALA A 381 14.55 -17.77 -49.06
C ALA A 381 15.28 -19.13 -49.15
N ALA A 382 14.69 -20.07 -49.89
CA ALA A 382 15.38 -21.33 -50.19
C ALA A 382 16.67 -21.04 -50.97
N GLY A 383 17.72 -21.81 -50.69
CA GLY A 383 18.95 -21.75 -51.49
C GLY A 383 18.68 -22.14 -52.95
N SER A 384 19.44 -21.57 -53.88
CA SER A 384 19.41 -22.02 -55.27
C SER A 384 19.83 -23.49 -55.34
N GLY A 385 19.15 -24.27 -56.19
CA GLY A 385 19.60 -25.62 -56.52
C GLY A 385 21.04 -25.61 -57.04
N GLY A 386 21.80 -26.67 -56.76
CA GLY A 386 23.11 -26.85 -57.36
C GLY A 386 23.02 -26.96 -58.88
N THR A 387 24.09 -26.59 -59.59
CA THR A 387 24.17 -26.84 -61.03
C THR A 387 24.07 -28.33 -61.30
N PRO A 388 23.37 -28.78 -62.36
CA PRO A 388 23.43 -30.16 -62.80
C PRO A 388 24.88 -30.61 -62.97
N GLY A 389 25.17 -31.86 -62.60
CA GLY A 389 26.49 -32.45 -62.88
C GLY A 389 26.74 -32.55 -64.39
N SER A 390 28.01 -32.56 -64.79
CA SER A 390 28.38 -32.79 -66.18
C SER A 390 27.82 -34.12 -66.70
N ASN A 391 27.40 -34.15 -67.96
CA ASN A 391 27.04 -35.40 -68.63
C ASN A 391 28.20 -36.41 -68.54
N GLY A 392 27.86 -37.70 -68.44
CA GLY A 392 28.85 -38.76 -68.61
C GLY A 392 29.44 -38.73 -70.02
N GLY A 393 30.69 -39.13 -70.16
CA GLY A 393 31.32 -39.34 -71.46
C GLY A 393 30.61 -40.45 -72.25
N ASN A 394 30.81 -40.45 -73.57
CA ASN A 394 30.31 -41.52 -74.43
C ASN A 394 31.05 -42.83 -74.11
N GLY A 395 30.35 -43.97 -74.26
CA GLY A 395 31.00 -45.28 -74.26
C GLY A 395 31.97 -45.44 -75.43
N ALA A 396 32.98 -46.29 -75.26
CA ALA A 396 33.86 -46.68 -76.35
C ALA A 396 33.08 -47.51 -77.39
N PRO A 397 33.46 -47.44 -78.67
CA PRO A 397 32.91 -48.34 -79.68
C PRO A 397 33.06 -49.81 -79.28
N GLY A 398 32.11 -50.65 -79.69
CA GLY A 398 32.26 -52.11 -79.57
C GLY A 398 33.42 -52.61 -80.42
N ASN A 399 34.04 -53.72 -79.99
CA ASN A 399 35.05 -54.38 -80.81
C ASN A 399 34.42 -54.92 -82.10
N PRO A 400 35.17 -54.93 -83.23
CA PRO A 400 34.70 -55.60 -84.45
C PRO A 400 34.31 -57.06 -84.18
N GLY A 401 33.26 -57.54 -84.84
CA GLY A 401 32.89 -58.95 -84.80
C GLY A 401 34.02 -59.85 -85.31
N ARG A 402 34.08 -61.08 -84.80
CA ARG A 402 35.03 -62.12 -85.21
C ARG A 402 34.29 -63.37 -85.63
N GLU A 403 34.94 -64.18 -86.45
CA GLU A 403 34.41 -65.49 -86.86
C GLU A 403 34.45 -66.47 -85.68
N ASP A 404 33.29 -66.94 -85.27
CA ASP A 404 33.07 -67.89 -84.18
C ASP A 404 32.37 -69.13 -84.76
N SER A 405 33.12 -69.95 -85.51
CA SER A 405 32.59 -71.12 -86.21
C SER A 405 33.40 -72.38 -85.92
N THR A 406 32.70 -73.50 -85.74
CA THR A 406 33.30 -74.83 -85.58
C THR A 406 33.53 -75.54 -86.93
N ALA A 407 33.29 -74.86 -88.06
CA ALA A 407 33.47 -75.40 -89.39
C ALA A 407 34.96 -75.57 -89.75
N THR A 408 35.28 -76.62 -90.51
CA THR A 408 36.65 -76.93 -90.94
C THR A 408 37.19 -75.80 -91.85
N PHE A 409 38.39 -75.30 -91.55
CA PHE A 409 39.05 -74.11 -92.15
C PHE A 409 38.58 -72.73 -91.66
N CYS A 410 37.68 -72.66 -90.67
CA CYS A 410 37.35 -71.40 -89.97
C CYS A 410 38.06 -71.31 -88.62
N ASN A 411 38.25 -70.08 -88.14
CA ASN A 411 38.70 -69.84 -86.77
C ASN A 411 37.51 -69.92 -85.80
N ASN A 412 37.78 -70.40 -84.58
CA ASN A 412 36.83 -70.43 -83.48
C ASN A 412 37.23 -69.36 -82.47
N ASP A 413 37.11 -68.09 -82.86
CA ASP A 413 37.44 -66.97 -82.00
C ASP A 413 36.31 -66.75 -80.97
N GLY A 414 36.66 -66.46 -79.72
CA GLY A 414 35.65 -66.11 -78.71
C GLY A 414 34.93 -64.80 -79.04
N ILE A 415 33.66 -64.69 -78.64
CA ILE A 415 32.84 -63.49 -78.79
C ILE A 415 33.58 -62.27 -78.20
N PRO A 416 33.90 -61.23 -79.00
CA PRO A 416 34.59 -60.05 -78.51
C PRO A 416 33.77 -59.33 -77.43
N PRO A 417 34.41 -58.82 -76.36
CA PRO A 417 33.70 -58.05 -75.35
C PRO A 417 33.16 -56.75 -75.94
N GLY A 418 32.04 -56.27 -75.39
CA GLY A 418 31.47 -54.97 -75.73
C GLY A 418 32.40 -53.81 -75.38
N GLY A 419 32.10 -52.63 -75.91
CA GLY A 419 32.88 -51.41 -75.64
C GLY A 419 32.85 -51.01 -74.17
N ALA A 420 33.93 -50.42 -73.66
CA ALA A 420 33.95 -49.91 -72.30
C ALA A 420 32.88 -48.80 -72.11
N GLY A 421 32.23 -48.78 -70.95
CA GLY A 421 31.27 -47.72 -70.61
C GLY A 421 31.96 -46.36 -70.51
N GLY A 422 31.23 -45.29 -70.85
CA GLY A 422 31.77 -43.93 -70.77
C GLY A 422 32.05 -43.50 -69.33
N SER A 423 33.02 -42.60 -69.12
CA SER A 423 33.40 -42.13 -67.78
C SER A 423 32.67 -40.84 -67.40
N SER A 424 32.24 -40.71 -66.14
CA SER A 424 31.78 -39.44 -65.58
C SER A 424 32.92 -38.66 -64.90
N SER A 425 32.69 -37.37 -64.64
CA SER A 425 33.62 -36.49 -63.90
C SER A 425 33.85 -36.91 -62.43
N CYS A 426 33.02 -37.80 -61.90
CA CYS A 426 33.18 -38.39 -60.57
C CYS A 426 33.75 -39.82 -60.61
N SER A 427 34.44 -40.18 -61.69
CA SER A 427 35.10 -41.47 -61.87
C SER A 427 34.16 -42.68 -61.78
N ARG A 428 32.89 -42.50 -62.16
CA ARG A 428 31.93 -43.61 -62.33
C ARG A 428 31.86 -43.98 -63.81
N SER A 429 32.00 -45.25 -64.12
CA SER A 429 31.80 -45.77 -65.47
C SER A 429 30.30 -46.03 -65.71
N GLY A 430 29.83 -45.71 -66.91
CA GLY A 430 28.56 -46.20 -67.42
C GLY A 430 28.57 -47.72 -67.61
N GLY A 431 27.42 -48.28 -68.02
CA GLY A 431 27.34 -49.69 -68.41
C GLY A 431 28.27 -49.98 -69.60
N THR A 432 28.78 -51.21 -69.66
CA THR A 432 29.48 -51.69 -70.86
C THR A 432 28.53 -51.64 -72.05
N GLY A 433 29.06 -51.31 -73.23
CA GLY A 433 28.29 -51.40 -74.46
C GLY A 433 27.92 -52.85 -74.78
N GLY A 434 26.91 -52.99 -75.63
CA GLY A 434 26.42 -54.27 -76.11
C GLY A 434 27.48 -55.18 -76.74
N THR A 435 27.31 -56.50 -76.60
CA THR A 435 28.14 -57.50 -77.25
C THR A 435 27.64 -57.77 -78.69
N PRO A 436 28.54 -58.03 -79.65
CA PRO A 436 28.15 -58.41 -81.01
C PRO A 436 27.35 -59.72 -81.01
N GLY A 437 26.42 -59.86 -81.96
CA GLY A 437 25.60 -61.06 -82.11
C GLY A 437 26.39 -62.21 -82.76
N SER A 438 26.01 -63.45 -82.47
CA SER A 438 26.63 -64.66 -83.03
C SER A 438 25.66 -65.37 -84.00
N GLY A 439 26.20 -65.90 -85.12
CA GLY A 439 25.46 -66.79 -86.03
C GLY A 439 24.27 -66.16 -86.77
N GLY A 440 24.34 -64.88 -87.13
CA GLY A 440 23.24 -64.16 -87.80
C GLY A 440 22.18 -63.59 -86.85
N ASN A 441 22.33 -63.78 -85.54
CA ASN A 441 21.51 -63.11 -84.54
C ASN A 441 21.96 -61.65 -84.34
N ASN A 442 21.04 -60.80 -83.91
CA ASN A 442 21.35 -59.43 -83.53
C ASN A 442 22.22 -59.41 -82.25
N GLY A 443 23.09 -58.42 -82.14
CA GLY A 443 23.80 -58.13 -80.88
C GLY A 443 22.85 -57.68 -79.78
N ASN A 444 23.27 -57.83 -78.53
CA ASN A 444 22.53 -57.36 -77.35
C ASN A 444 23.06 -56.00 -76.92
N ALA A 445 22.22 -55.14 -76.33
CA ALA A 445 22.60 -53.83 -75.78
C ALA A 445 22.93 -53.91 -74.29
#